data_AF-A0A2D7T8T0-F1
#
_entry.id   AF-A0A2D7T8T0-F1
#
_cell.length_a   1.000
_cell.length_b   1.000
_cell.length_c   1.000
_cell.angle_alpha   90.00
_cell.angle_beta   90.00
_cell.angle_gamma   90.00
#
_symmetry.space_group_name_H-M   'P 1'
#
loop_
_entity.id
_entity.type
_entity.pdbx_description
1 polymer ?
#
loop_
_entity_poly.entity_id
_entity_poly.type
_entity_poly.pdbx_seq_one_letter_code
_entity_poly.pdbx_strand_id
1 'polypeptide(L)'
;MGNFETPTVNWISSKGLQQFRLCSIFVLIPMMVVPIILNDLTYLYRYLTQWSIEIATIATILIYFSAKNPDNVKLNKIALITFEIAIYLTVATMVSFWVSFPNIYFCCIETYWKVALTISHIIPQAIILSNLFLSDVKINLKHGIFGAMVGIAYLITDYLRHKTQETFDTYEFLQWGTPEAIEISVFFIIGGYIFYIVIWKINESFKNEIDIR
;
A
#
# COMPACT_ATOMS: atom_id res chain seq x y z
N MET A 1 16.57 -13.66 0.79
CA MET A 1 16.87 -12.45 -0.01
C MET A 1 15.72 -12.26 -0.98
N GLY A 2 15.36 -11.04 -1.37
CA GLY A 2 14.26 -10.84 -2.32
C GLY A 2 14.75 -11.14 -3.74
N ASN A 3 14.34 -12.27 -4.33
CA ASN A 3 14.71 -12.64 -5.70
C ASN A 3 13.67 -12.06 -6.67
N PHE A 4 13.64 -10.74 -6.77
CA PHE A 4 12.61 -10.06 -7.56
C PHE A 4 12.70 -10.39 -9.06
N GLU A 5 13.87 -10.75 -9.57
CA GLU A 5 14.10 -11.13 -10.98
C GLU A 5 13.48 -12.47 -11.37
N THR A 6 13.20 -13.33 -10.39
CA THR A 6 12.77 -14.71 -10.61
C THR A 6 11.24 -14.82 -10.49
N PRO A 7 10.53 -15.21 -11.57
CA PRO A 7 9.11 -15.51 -11.50
C PRO A 7 8.86 -16.75 -10.65
N THR A 8 7.77 -16.75 -9.88
CA THR A 8 7.34 -17.94 -9.13
C THR A 8 6.30 -18.78 -9.86
N VAL A 9 5.91 -18.38 -11.06
CA VAL A 9 4.96 -19.10 -11.91
C VAL A 9 5.51 -19.25 -13.32
N ASN A 10 5.25 -20.41 -13.94
CA ASN A 10 5.91 -20.79 -15.20
C ASN A 10 5.30 -20.10 -16.43
N TRP A 11 4.14 -19.47 -16.30
CA TRP A 11 3.42 -18.83 -17.41
C TRP A 11 3.86 -17.38 -17.66
N ILE A 12 4.68 -16.78 -16.78
CA ILE A 12 5.28 -15.46 -16.98
C ILE A 12 6.79 -15.57 -17.03
N SER A 13 7.41 -15.02 -18.07
CA SER A 13 8.87 -14.93 -18.14
C SER A 13 9.41 -13.80 -17.26
N SER A 14 10.69 -13.83 -16.90
CA SER A 14 11.34 -12.70 -16.20
C SER A 14 11.17 -11.37 -16.96
N LYS A 15 11.23 -11.42 -18.29
CA LYS A 15 10.96 -10.25 -19.15
C LYS A 15 9.52 -9.77 -19.03
N GLY A 16 8.55 -10.69 -19.05
CA GLY A 16 7.14 -10.36 -18.85
C GLY A 16 6.86 -9.74 -17.48
N LEU A 17 7.49 -10.27 -16.43
CA LEU A 17 7.40 -9.71 -15.07
C LEU A 17 7.99 -8.29 -14.98
N GLN A 18 9.09 -8.04 -15.68
CA GLN A 18 9.66 -6.68 -15.80
C GLN A 18 8.74 -5.72 -16.56
N GLN A 19 8.10 -6.18 -17.64
CA GLN A 19 7.13 -5.38 -18.38
C GLN A 19 5.92 -5.04 -17.52
N PHE A 20 5.39 -6.01 -16.76
CA PHE A 20 4.32 -5.78 -15.80
C PHE A 20 4.68 -4.70 -14.77
N ARG A 21 5.88 -4.76 -14.20
CA ARG A 21 6.38 -3.74 -13.25
C ARG A 21 6.49 -2.37 -13.89
N LEU A 22 7.03 -2.30 -15.10
CA LEU A 22 7.14 -1.04 -15.83
C LEU A 22 5.76 -0.43 -16.13
N CYS A 23 4.80 -1.23 -16.60
CA CYS A 23 3.41 -0.81 -16.77
C CYS A 23 2.80 -0.34 -15.45
N SER A 24 3.03 -1.07 -14.37
CA SER A 24 2.56 -0.71 -13.03
C SER A 24 3.09 0.65 -12.58
N ILE A 25 4.38 0.94 -12.83
CA ILE A 25 4.98 2.26 -12.56
C ILE A 25 4.27 3.36 -13.36
N PHE A 26 4.00 3.12 -14.65
CA PHE A 26 3.27 4.07 -15.49
C PHE A 26 1.82 4.31 -15.05
N VAL A 27 1.18 3.36 -14.37
CA VAL A 27 -0.14 3.55 -13.76
C VAL A 27 -0.04 4.30 -12.43
N LEU A 28 0.91 3.90 -11.58
CA LEU A 28 1.04 4.43 -10.22
C LEU A 28 1.56 5.87 -10.17
N ILE A 29 2.46 6.28 -11.07
CA ILE A 29 2.98 7.66 -11.10
C ILE A 29 1.85 8.68 -11.30
N PRO A 30 0.97 8.56 -12.32
CA PRO A 30 -0.18 9.45 -12.45
C PRO A 30 -1.10 9.44 -11.22
N MET A 31 -1.37 8.25 -10.66
CA MET A 31 -2.20 8.14 -9.45
C MET A 31 -1.59 8.85 -8.24
N MET A 32 -0.26 8.91 -8.16
CA MET A 32 0.47 9.65 -7.14
C MET A 32 0.45 11.17 -7.41
N VAL A 33 0.71 11.58 -8.65
CA VAL A 33 0.99 12.99 -8.99
C VAL A 33 -0.28 13.81 -9.23
N VAL A 34 -1.27 13.25 -9.94
CA VAL A 34 -2.49 13.99 -10.33
C VAL A 34 -3.27 14.53 -9.12
N PRO A 35 -3.50 13.76 -8.03
CA PRO A 35 -4.22 14.28 -6.88
C PRO A 35 -3.53 15.50 -6.22
N ILE A 36 -2.19 15.49 -6.17
CA ILE A 36 -1.38 16.60 -5.65
C ILE A 36 -1.50 17.84 -6.54
N ILE A 37 -1.49 17.67 -7.87
CA ILE A 37 -1.64 18.79 -8.81
C ILE A 37 -3.04 19.42 -8.69
N LEU A 38 -4.08 18.60 -8.49
CA LEU A 38 -5.47 19.07 -8.44
C LEU A 38 -5.87 19.69 -7.09
N ASN A 39 -5.21 19.30 -5.99
CA ASN A 39 -5.61 19.67 -4.63
C ASN A 39 -4.50 20.33 -3.80
N ASP A 40 -3.33 20.59 -4.39
CA ASP A 40 -2.09 21.08 -3.77
C ASP A 40 -1.31 20.07 -2.88
N LEU A 41 -0.12 20.48 -2.42
CA LEU A 41 0.78 19.64 -1.60
C LEU A 41 0.19 19.25 -0.24
N THR A 42 -0.80 19.99 0.26
CA THR A 42 -1.45 19.65 1.51
C THR A 42 -2.26 18.36 1.41
N TYR A 43 -2.66 17.95 0.20
CA TYR A 43 -3.29 16.66 -0.08
C TYR A 43 -2.48 15.47 0.46
N LEU A 44 -1.14 15.59 0.47
CA LEU A 44 -0.24 14.62 1.08
C LEU A 44 -0.57 14.37 2.54
N TYR A 45 -0.83 15.42 3.31
CA TYR A 45 -1.06 15.32 4.75
C TYR A 45 -2.52 14.98 5.11
N ARG A 46 -3.42 15.01 4.12
CA ARG A 46 -4.86 14.80 4.34
C ARG A 46 -5.26 13.33 4.25
N TYR A 47 -4.58 12.54 3.41
CA TYR A 47 -5.07 11.23 3.02
C TYR A 47 -4.05 10.12 3.16
N LEU A 48 -4.32 9.19 4.06
CA LEU A 48 -3.52 7.97 4.21
C LEU A 48 -3.49 7.14 2.91
N THR A 49 -4.59 7.14 2.15
CA THR A 49 -4.66 6.50 0.83
C THR A 49 -3.60 7.06 -0.12
N GLN A 50 -3.33 8.37 -0.05
CA GLN A 50 -2.26 8.99 -0.83
C GLN A 50 -0.88 8.48 -0.40
N TRP A 51 -0.60 8.40 0.92
CA TRP A 51 0.64 7.80 1.43
C TRP A 51 0.80 6.35 0.95
N SER A 52 -0.29 5.59 0.97
CA SER A 52 -0.29 4.21 0.48
C SER A 52 0.04 4.13 -1.01
N ILE A 53 -0.51 5.02 -1.84
CA ILE A 53 -0.20 5.10 -3.28
C ILE A 53 1.28 5.45 -3.49
N GLU A 54 1.81 6.42 -2.75
CA GLU A 54 3.21 6.84 -2.83
C GLU A 54 4.18 5.73 -2.47
N ILE A 55 3.96 5.10 -1.32
CA ILE A 55 4.81 4.00 -0.87
C ILE A 55 4.69 2.80 -1.83
N ALA A 56 3.51 2.51 -2.37
CA ALA A 56 3.35 1.49 -3.41
C ALA A 56 4.10 1.85 -4.72
N THR A 57 4.08 3.12 -5.11
CA THR A 57 4.81 3.63 -6.29
C THR A 57 6.31 3.46 -6.08
N ILE A 58 6.84 3.95 -4.96
CA ILE A 58 8.26 3.85 -4.60
C ILE A 58 8.68 2.39 -4.50
N ALA A 59 7.89 1.53 -3.84
CA ALA A 59 8.15 0.10 -3.77
C ALA A 59 8.27 -0.53 -5.16
N THR A 60 7.31 -0.26 -6.06
CA THR A 60 7.30 -0.83 -7.41
C THR A 60 8.51 -0.38 -8.23
N ILE A 61 8.91 0.90 -8.10
CA ILE A 61 10.13 1.43 -8.73
C ILE A 61 11.38 0.72 -8.19
N LEU A 62 11.49 0.60 -6.87
CA LEU A 62 12.63 -0.07 -6.24
C LEU A 62 12.72 -1.54 -6.66
N ILE A 63 11.60 -2.26 -6.68
CA ILE A 63 11.52 -3.66 -7.14
C ILE A 63 11.99 -3.80 -8.59
N TYR A 64 11.54 -2.90 -9.48
CA TYR A 64 11.96 -2.89 -10.88
C TYR A 64 13.49 -2.74 -11.01
N PHE A 65 14.08 -1.76 -10.32
CA PHE A 65 15.53 -1.57 -10.36
C PHE A 65 16.30 -2.68 -9.65
N SER A 66 15.75 -3.22 -8.56
CA SER A 66 16.34 -4.32 -7.80
C SER A 66 16.45 -5.58 -8.65
N ALA A 67 15.38 -5.94 -9.35
CA ALA A 67 15.37 -7.08 -10.25
C ALA A 67 16.23 -6.92 -11.50
N LYS A 68 16.57 -5.68 -11.89
CA LYS A 68 17.58 -5.42 -12.94
C LYS A 68 19.01 -5.53 -12.43
N ASN A 69 19.22 -5.43 -11.12
CA ASN A 69 20.52 -5.44 -10.48
C ASN A 69 20.52 -6.44 -9.31
N PRO A 70 20.31 -7.74 -9.56
CA PRO A 70 20.12 -8.74 -8.50
C PRO A 70 21.35 -8.84 -7.57
N ASP A 71 22.56 -8.56 -8.07
CA ASP A 71 23.79 -8.58 -7.28
C ASP A 71 23.89 -7.41 -6.26
N ASN A 72 23.05 -6.37 -6.41
CA ASN A 72 23.04 -5.24 -5.48
C ASN A 72 22.24 -5.58 -4.21
N VAL A 73 22.91 -6.19 -3.24
CA VAL A 73 22.34 -6.61 -1.96
C VAL A 73 21.64 -5.47 -1.21
N LYS A 74 22.21 -4.25 -1.23
CA LYS A 74 21.64 -3.09 -0.54
C LYS A 74 20.32 -2.66 -1.16
N LEU A 75 20.27 -2.58 -2.49
CA LEU A 75 19.05 -2.25 -3.23
C LEU A 75 17.96 -3.31 -2.99
N ASN A 76 18.30 -4.59 -3.05
CA ASN A 76 17.36 -5.68 -2.77
C ASN A 76 16.78 -5.61 -1.36
N LYS A 77 17.60 -5.30 -0.35
CA LYS A 77 17.12 -5.15 1.02
C LYS A 77 16.17 -3.96 1.17
N ILE A 78 16.51 -2.81 0.58
CA ILE A 78 15.66 -1.61 0.63
C ILE A 78 14.36 -1.86 -0.13
N ALA A 79 14.43 -2.45 -1.32
CA ALA A 79 13.25 -2.81 -2.11
C ALA A 79 12.32 -3.75 -1.34
N LEU A 80 12.87 -4.78 -0.67
CA LEU A 80 12.08 -5.70 0.14
C LEU A 80 11.38 -5.04 1.33
N ILE A 81 12.11 -4.23 2.10
CA ILE A 81 11.52 -3.52 3.25
C ILE A 81 10.41 -2.58 2.76
N THR A 82 10.67 -1.76 1.73
CA THR A 82 9.68 -0.82 1.20
C THR A 82 8.48 -1.54 0.60
N PHE A 83 8.69 -2.70 -0.04
CA PHE A 83 7.61 -3.54 -0.55
C PHE A 83 6.72 -4.09 0.55
N GLU A 84 7.31 -4.54 1.66
CA GLU A 84 6.57 -5.04 2.82
C GLU A 84 5.77 -3.93 3.53
N ILE A 85 6.33 -2.72 3.63
CA ILE A 85 5.60 -1.52 4.09
C ILE A 85 4.42 -1.22 3.15
N ALA A 86 4.64 -1.31 1.83
CA ALA A 86 3.58 -1.10 0.84
C ALA A 86 2.46 -2.15 0.96
N ILE A 87 2.79 -3.43 1.16
CA ILE A 87 1.78 -4.48 1.40
C ILE A 87 0.93 -4.14 2.62
N TYR A 88 1.57 -3.78 3.74
CA TYR A 88 0.86 -3.39 4.96
C TYR A 88 -0.10 -2.22 4.70
N LEU A 89 0.39 -1.11 4.13
CA LEU A 89 -0.40 0.10 3.94
C LEU A 89 -1.53 -0.09 2.93
N THR A 90 -1.27 -0.75 1.81
CA THR A 90 -2.26 -0.95 0.75
C THR A 90 -3.41 -1.84 1.25
N VAL A 91 -3.11 -2.89 2.01
CA VAL A 91 -4.15 -3.75 2.60
C VAL A 91 -4.91 -3.03 3.72
N ALA A 92 -4.20 -2.36 4.63
CA ALA A 92 -4.83 -1.67 5.75
C ALA A 92 -5.76 -0.53 5.28
N THR A 93 -5.33 0.26 4.30
CA THR A 93 -6.16 1.32 3.69
C THR A 93 -7.35 0.77 2.92
N MET A 94 -7.17 -0.33 2.17
CA MET A 94 -8.27 -0.97 1.46
C MET A 94 -9.34 -1.48 2.43
N VAL A 95 -8.95 -2.23 3.47
CA VAL A 95 -9.91 -2.75 4.45
C VAL A 95 -10.62 -1.61 5.17
N SER A 96 -9.87 -0.61 5.65
CA SER A 96 -10.45 0.55 6.35
C SER A 96 -11.42 1.32 5.45
N PHE A 97 -11.08 1.50 4.17
CA PHE A 97 -11.97 2.09 3.19
C PHE A 97 -13.26 1.29 3.06
N TRP A 98 -13.20 -0.01 2.71
CA TRP A 98 -14.41 -0.79 2.43
C TRP A 98 -15.29 -1.06 3.65
N VAL A 99 -14.72 -1.12 4.85
CA VAL A 99 -15.47 -1.31 6.10
C VAL A 99 -16.20 -0.01 6.50
N SER A 100 -15.52 1.13 6.43
CA SER A 100 -16.03 2.37 7.00
C SER A 100 -16.69 3.30 5.97
N PHE A 101 -16.23 3.30 4.72
CA PHE A 101 -16.51 4.41 3.80
C PHE A 101 -17.74 4.22 2.88
N PRO A 102 -17.92 3.09 2.17
CA PRO A 102 -19.04 2.93 1.23
C PRO A 102 -20.41 3.14 1.86
N ASN A 103 -20.63 2.60 3.06
CA ASN A 103 -21.94 2.66 3.71
C ASN A 103 -22.30 4.07 4.20
N ILE A 104 -21.30 4.89 4.50
CA ILE A 104 -21.49 6.23 5.08
C ILE A 104 -21.52 7.30 4.00
N TYR A 105 -20.64 7.20 3.00
CA TYR A 105 -20.38 8.32 2.08
C TYR A 105 -20.86 8.08 0.64
N PHE A 106 -21.00 6.84 0.17
CA PHE A 106 -21.39 6.61 -1.24
C PHE A 106 -22.82 7.07 -1.55
N CYS A 107 -23.70 7.22 -0.55
CA CYS A 107 -25.02 7.83 -0.74
C CYS A 107 -24.96 9.28 -1.20
N CYS A 108 -23.86 9.96 -0.84
CA CYS A 108 -23.86 11.38 -0.60
C CYS A 108 -22.78 12.11 -1.40
N ILE A 109 -22.01 11.37 -2.19
CA ILE A 109 -21.00 11.87 -3.13
C ILE A 109 -21.38 11.55 -4.57
N GLU A 110 -20.87 12.34 -5.50
CA GLU A 110 -21.09 12.15 -6.93
C GLU A 110 -20.46 10.85 -7.45
N THR A 111 -21.04 10.29 -8.50
CA THR A 111 -20.62 8.99 -9.06
C THR A 111 -19.15 8.95 -9.46
N TYR A 112 -18.60 10.06 -10.01
CA TYR A 112 -17.19 10.09 -10.41
C TYR A 112 -16.24 9.98 -9.21
N TRP A 113 -16.59 10.54 -8.05
CA TRP A 113 -15.80 10.36 -6.82
C TRP A 113 -15.82 8.93 -6.32
N LYS A 114 -16.97 8.25 -6.39
CA LYS A 114 -17.07 6.81 -6.04
C LYS A 114 -16.11 5.99 -6.88
N VAL A 115 -16.09 6.24 -8.19
CA VAL A 115 -15.18 5.56 -9.13
C VAL A 115 -13.72 5.88 -8.82
N ALA A 116 -13.37 7.15 -8.67
CA ALA A 116 -11.99 7.57 -8.37
C ALA A 116 -11.49 6.94 -7.06
N LEU A 117 -12.29 6.99 -5.99
CA LEU A 117 -11.94 6.41 -4.69
C LEU A 117 -11.82 4.88 -4.79
N THR A 118 -12.76 4.21 -5.46
CA THR A 118 -12.70 2.76 -5.67
C THR A 118 -11.40 2.36 -6.39
N ILE A 119 -11.05 3.09 -7.45
CA ILE A 119 -9.81 2.88 -8.21
C ILE A 119 -8.57 3.05 -7.32
N SER A 120 -8.52 4.12 -6.52
CA SER A 120 -7.41 4.41 -5.61
C SER A 120 -7.20 3.37 -4.51
N HIS A 121 -8.22 2.58 -4.17
CA HIS A 121 -8.15 1.51 -3.16
C HIS A 121 -8.14 0.09 -3.74
N ILE A 122 -8.16 -0.07 -5.06
CA ILE A 122 -8.04 -1.37 -5.74
C ILE A 122 -6.73 -1.48 -6.52
N ILE A 123 -6.39 -0.47 -7.33
CA ILE A 123 -5.27 -0.58 -8.27
C ILE A 123 -3.92 -0.76 -7.55
N PRO A 124 -3.55 0.08 -6.55
CA PRO A 124 -2.27 -0.10 -5.85
C PRO A 124 -2.13 -1.46 -5.17
N GLN A 125 -3.21 -1.93 -4.56
CA GLN A 125 -3.33 -3.22 -3.89
C GLN A 125 -3.12 -4.36 -4.89
N ALA A 126 -3.85 -4.32 -6.01
CA ALA A 126 -3.74 -5.32 -7.05
C ALA A 126 -2.31 -5.39 -7.61
N ILE A 127 -1.65 -4.26 -7.83
CA ILE A 127 -0.26 -4.21 -8.31
C ILE A 127 0.71 -4.80 -7.28
N ILE A 128 0.58 -4.42 -6.01
CA ILE A 128 1.48 -4.86 -4.93
C ILE A 128 1.32 -6.36 -4.66
N LEU A 129 0.08 -6.85 -4.55
CA LEU A 129 -0.19 -8.26 -4.32
C LEU A 129 0.14 -9.12 -5.54
N SER A 130 -0.08 -8.61 -6.77
CA SER A 130 0.38 -9.30 -7.98
C SER A 130 1.90 -9.40 -8.02
N ASN A 131 2.65 -8.35 -7.65
CA ASN A 131 4.10 -8.45 -7.51
C ASN A 131 4.50 -9.51 -6.47
N LEU A 132 3.80 -9.61 -5.33
CA LEU A 132 4.11 -10.60 -4.29
C LEU A 132 3.89 -12.03 -4.81
N PHE A 133 2.78 -12.23 -5.52
CA PHE A 133 2.42 -13.54 -6.06
C PHE A 133 3.37 -13.97 -7.18
N LEU A 134 3.72 -13.05 -8.08
CA LEU A 134 4.52 -13.34 -9.27
C LEU A 134 6.03 -13.39 -9.01
N SER A 135 6.52 -12.75 -7.95
CA SER A 135 7.96 -12.69 -7.63
C SER A 135 8.37 -13.77 -6.64
N ASP A 136 9.55 -14.36 -6.81
CA ASP A 136 10.16 -15.25 -5.83
C ASP A 136 10.70 -14.47 -4.62
N VAL A 137 9.78 -13.96 -3.82
CA VAL A 137 10.09 -13.15 -2.65
C VAL A 137 9.45 -13.79 -1.43
N LYS A 138 10.28 -14.01 -0.41
CA LYS A 138 9.85 -14.41 0.93
C LYS A 138 9.78 -13.15 1.79
N ILE A 139 8.57 -12.78 2.20
CA ILE A 139 8.36 -11.60 3.04
C ILE A 139 8.70 -11.88 4.51
N ASN A 140 9.15 -10.85 5.23
CA ASN A 140 9.56 -10.95 6.63
C ASN A 140 8.52 -10.33 7.56
N LEU A 141 8.03 -11.10 8.52
CA LEU A 141 7.07 -10.59 9.49
C LEU A 141 7.60 -9.34 10.24
N LYS A 142 8.91 -9.29 10.52
CA LYS A 142 9.53 -8.19 11.26
C LYS A 142 9.42 -6.84 10.54
N HIS A 143 9.40 -6.80 9.21
CA HIS A 143 9.27 -5.51 8.52
C HIS A 143 7.82 -5.01 8.46
N GLY A 144 6.83 -5.86 8.77
CA GLY A 144 5.46 -5.43 8.99
C GLY A 144 5.34 -4.38 10.10
N ILE A 145 6.26 -4.39 11.08
CA ILE A 145 6.36 -3.37 12.12
C ILE A 145 6.67 -1.99 11.52
N PHE A 146 7.49 -1.91 10.46
CA PHE A 146 7.73 -0.64 9.77
C PHE A 146 6.46 -0.11 9.10
N GLY A 147 5.62 -0.99 8.57
CA GLY A 147 4.28 -0.62 8.09
C GLY A 147 3.43 0.00 9.19
N ALA A 148 3.36 -0.64 10.35
CA ALA A 148 2.65 -0.11 11.51
C ALA A 148 3.22 1.24 11.99
N MET A 149 4.54 1.41 11.98
CA MET A 149 5.18 2.69 12.29
C MET A 149 4.80 3.79 11.32
N VAL A 150 4.71 3.50 10.01
CA VAL A 150 4.22 4.48 9.02
C VAL A 150 2.75 4.82 9.27
N GLY A 151 1.93 3.83 9.62
CA GLY A 151 0.55 4.07 10.04
C GLY A 151 0.45 5.00 11.25
N ILE A 152 1.27 4.78 12.29
CA ILE A 152 1.34 5.64 13.47
C ILE A 152 1.80 7.05 13.08
N ALA A 153 2.83 7.16 12.23
CA ALA A 153 3.32 8.46 11.75
C ALA A 153 2.21 9.24 11.04
N TYR A 154 1.43 8.58 10.18
CA TYR A 154 0.25 9.18 9.56
C TYR A 154 -0.75 9.70 10.60
N LEU A 155 -1.11 8.88 11.59
CA LEU A 155 -2.07 9.28 12.63
C LEU A 155 -1.61 10.52 13.40
N ILE A 156 -0.31 10.61 13.70
CA ILE A 156 0.28 11.80 14.31
C ILE A 156 0.16 13.01 13.38
N THR A 157 0.50 12.86 12.09
CA THR A 157 0.41 13.99 11.14
C THR A 157 -1.03 14.47 10.96
N ASP A 158 -1.99 13.56 10.89
CA ASP A 158 -3.40 13.88 10.74
C ASP A 158 -3.97 14.55 12.01
N TYR A 159 -3.58 14.07 13.19
CA TYR A 159 -3.91 14.72 14.45
C TYR A 159 -3.38 16.16 14.53
N LEU A 160 -2.10 16.37 14.17
CA LEU A 160 -1.48 17.70 14.18
C LEU A 160 -2.15 18.64 13.17
N ARG A 161 -2.52 18.13 11.98
CA ARG A 161 -3.29 18.86 10.98
C ARG A 161 -4.66 19.28 11.53
N HIS A 162 -5.42 18.34 12.10
CA HIS A 162 -6.73 18.63 12.71
C HIS A 162 -6.63 19.71 13.81
N LYS A 163 -5.53 19.74 14.57
CA LYS A 163 -5.29 20.80 15.58
C LYS A 163 -4.94 22.17 15.01
N THR A 164 -4.51 22.25 13.76
CA THR A 164 -3.95 23.47 13.16
C THR A 164 -4.81 24.04 12.04
N GLN A 165 -5.80 23.29 11.55
CA GLN A 165 -6.72 23.72 10.49
C GLN A 165 -8.16 23.76 11.02
N GLU A 166 -8.87 24.85 10.74
CA GLU A 166 -10.29 25.02 11.11
C GLU A 166 -11.25 24.33 10.13
N THR A 167 -10.72 23.68 9.09
CA THR A 167 -11.51 23.05 8.03
C THR A 167 -11.55 21.54 8.23
N PHE A 168 -12.76 21.02 8.40
CA PHE A 168 -13.05 19.59 8.22
C PHE A 168 -13.14 19.34 6.72
N ASP A 169 -12.04 18.93 6.10
CA ASP A 169 -12.07 18.55 4.70
C ASP A 169 -13.00 17.33 4.51
N THR A 170 -13.49 17.18 3.28
CA THR A 170 -14.56 16.25 2.89
C THR A 170 -14.26 14.76 3.11
N TYR A 171 -13.09 14.40 3.64
CA TYR A 171 -12.62 13.02 3.72
C TYR A 171 -11.69 12.80 4.93
N GLU A 172 -12.13 13.21 6.12
CA GLU A 172 -11.48 12.79 7.37
C GLU A 172 -12.13 11.50 7.87
N PHE A 173 -11.39 10.38 7.83
CA PHE A 173 -11.86 9.12 8.42
C PHE A 173 -11.71 9.08 9.94
N LEU A 174 -11.11 10.12 10.55
CA LEU A 174 -10.94 10.27 11.99
C LEU A 174 -11.49 11.62 12.46
N GLN A 175 -12.64 11.59 13.14
CA GLN A 175 -13.12 12.74 13.90
C GLN A 175 -12.38 12.81 15.25
N TRP A 176 -11.20 13.41 15.24
CA TRP A 176 -10.37 13.56 16.43
C TRP A 176 -11.14 14.23 17.57
N GLY A 177 -11.02 13.67 18.79
CA GLY A 177 -11.78 14.12 19.97
C GLY A 177 -13.01 13.28 20.31
N THR A 178 -13.37 12.32 19.45
CA THR A 178 -14.38 11.29 19.73
C THR A 178 -13.73 9.96 20.15
N PRO A 179 -14.42 9.10 20.92
CA PRO A 179 -13.96 7.72 21.17
C PRO A 179 -13.76 6.91 19.88
N GLU A 180 -14.58 7.18 18.85
CA GLU A 180 -14.52 6.54 17.54
C GLU A 180 -13.14 6.71 16.86
N ALA A 181 -12.49 7.87 17.03
CA ALA A 181 -11.15 8.08 16.47
C ALA A 181 -10.10 7.11 17.07
N ILE A 182 -10.23 6.76 18.36
CA ILE A 182 -9.34 5.78 19.00
C ILE A 182 -9.63 4.38 18.45
N GLU A 183 -10.91 4.01 18.35
CA GLU A 183 -11.33 2.70 17.86
C GLU A 183 -10.88 2.46 16.40
N ILE A 184 -11.09 3.43 15.51
CA ILE A 184 -10.65 3.37 14.11
C ILE A 184 -9.13 3.32 14.02
N SER A 185 -8.41 4.09 14.84
CA SER A 185 -6.94 4.07 14.87
C SER A 185 -6.39 2.70 15.30
N VAL A 186 -6.98 2.10 16.34
CA VAL A 186 -6.61 0.76 16.82
C VAL A 186 -6.93 -0.29 15.76
N PHE A 187 -8.12 -0.22 15.15
CA PHE A 187 -8.50 -1.12 14.06
C PHE A 187 -7.54 -1.01 12.88
N PHE A 188 -7.18 0.21 12.48
CA PHE A 188 -6.27 0.45 11.38
C PHE A 188 -4.87 -0.14 11.65
N ILE A 189 -4.27 0.15 12.82
CA ILE A 189 -2.92 -0.32 13.15
C ILE A 189 -2.90 -1.83 13.43
N ILE A 190 -3.73 -2.30 14.37
CA ILE A 190 -3.72 -3.70 14.78
C ILE A 190 -4.35 -4.58 13.69
N GLY A 191 -5.48 -4.17 13.14
CA GLY A 191 -6.15 -4.90 12.06
C GLY A 191 -5.26 -4.98 10.81
N GLY A 192 -4.65 -3.86 10.41
CA GLY A 192 -3.67 -3.85 9.31
C GLY A 192 -2.52 -4.84 9.52
N TYR A 193 -1.99 -4.91 10.76
CA TYR A 193 -0.94 -5.86 11.09
C TYR A 193 -1.42 -7.32 11.08
N ILE A 194 -2.62 -7.60 11.57
CA ILE A 194 -3.23 -8.93 11.49
C ILE A 194 -3.39 -9.37 10.02
N PHE A 195 -3.88 -8.49 9.15
CA PHE A 195 -3.98 -8.81 7.73
C PHE A 195 -2.60 -9.02 7.09
N TYR A 196 -1.59 -8.23 7.48
CA TYR A 196 -0.21 -8.46 7.03
C TYR A 196 0.30 -9.85 7.44
N ILE A 197 0.00 -10.32 8.66
CA ILE A 197 0.32 -11.70 9.10
C ILE A 197 -0.37 -12.74 8.20
N VAL A 198 -1.63 -12.52 7.83
CA VAL A 198 -2.36 -13.44 6.94
C VAL A 198 -1.69 -13.50 5.57
N ILE A 199 -1.35 -12.35 4.98
CA ILE A 199 -0.64 -12.29 3.69
C ILE A 199 0.74 -12.97 3.79
N TRP A 200 1.46 -12.77 4.90
CA TRP A 200 2.72 -13.44 5.19
C TRP A 200 2.58 -14.97 5.22
N LYS A 201 1.61 -15.49 5.98
CA LYS A 201 1.36 -16.95 6.02
C LYS A 201 1.01 -17.53 4.66
N ILE A 202 0.18 -16.82 3.88
CA ILE A 202 -0.18 -17.22 2.52
C ILE A 202 1.08 -17.26 1.65
N ASN A 203 1.92 -16.22 1.70
CA ASN A 203 3.18 -16.17 0.97
C ASN A 203 4.09 -17.35 1.36
N GLU A 204 4.29 -17.63 2.65
CA GLU A 204 5.11 -18.77 3.09
C GLU A 204 4.56 -20.10 2.57
N SER A 205 3.25 -20.34 2.66
CA SER A 205 2.63 -21.57 2.17
C SER A 205 2.88 -21.77 0.68
N PHE A 206 2.66 -20.73 -0.13
CA PHE A 206 2.89 -20.79 -1.57
C PHE A 206 4.35 -21.05 -1.94
N LYS A 207 5.31 -20.46 -1.23
CA LYS A 207 6.73 -20.63 -1.56
C LYS A 207 7.30 -21.96 -1.07
N ASN A 208 6.81 -22.50 0.05
CA ASN A 208 7.24 -23.81 0.54
C ASN A 208 6.76 -24.96 -0.36
N GLU A 209 5.61 -24.83 -1.04
CA GLU A 209 5.14 -25.84 -2.01
C GLU A 209 5.99 -25.91 -3.29
N ILE A 210 6.64 -24.80 -3.66
CA ILE A 210 7.50 -24.72 -4.84
C ILE A 210 8.85 -25.38 -4.56
N ASP A 211 9.41 -25.19 -3.36
CA ASP A 211 10.70 -25.77 -2.94
C ASP A 211 10.67 -27.32 -2.82
N ILE A 212 9.48 -27.95 -2.87
CA ILE A 212 9.30 -29.42 -2.76
C ILE A 212 9.19 -30.10 -4.15
N ARG A 213 8.97 -29.35 -5.24
CA ARG A 213 8.84 -29.88 -6.61
C ARG A 213 10.14 -29.81 -7.39
#